data_AF-A0A7Y5VT87-F1
#
_entry.id   AF-A0A7Y5VT87-F1
#
_cell.length_a   1.000
_cell.length_b   1.000
_cell.length_c   1.000
_cell.angle_alpha   90.00
_cell.angle_beta   90.00
_cell.angle_gamma   90.00
#
_symmetry.space_group_name_H-M   'P 1'
#
loop_
_entity.id
_entity.type
_entity.pdbx_description
1 polymer ?
#
loop_
_entity_poly.entity_id
_entity_poly.type
_entity_poly.pdbx_seq_one_letter_code
_entity_poly.pdbx_strand_id
1 'polypeptide(L)'
;MFANRNLTLLALAGLLLAGAAPGRFGIRLGLLLFAFVSMAAAASSAAAATFIVTNAADVGPGSLRQAIIDANSNPDVDTILFHPSVTGTITLVNGQLAITDAVTITGPGAQSLTISGNNSSRVFDIATTGAVSLSGLRIVNGFSGGQAGGGIRSTAPLTLTNCEISGCHNNNIGGGLRQLSTNATINGCTFSGNSANIGGGVYLAGSAPLFMATITNCTFVNNTASTIGGAIRQFSTVPSTTQIIN
;
A
#
# COMPACT_ATOMS: atom_id res chain seq x y z
N MET A 1 8.82 -16.64 26.36
CA MET A 1 9.93 -15.66 26.36
C MET A 1 9.54 -14.64 25.30
N PHE A 2 8.81 -13.57 25.60
CA PHE A 2 9.19 -12.40 26.39
C PHE A 2 8.07 -11.96 27.35
N ALA A 3 8.46 -11.50 28.54
CA ALA A 3 7.58 -10.97 29.56
C ALA A 3 7.48 -9.45 29.39
N ASN A 4 6.26 -8.94 29.23
CA ASN A 4 5.96 -7.53 29.25
C ASN A 4 5.72 -7.11 30.72
N ARG A 5 6.73 -6.51 31.36
CA ARG A 5 6.64 -5.97 32.73
C ARG A 5 6.50 -4.44 32.67
N ASN A 6 5.27 -3.95 32.52
CA ASN A 6 4.95 -2.56 32.85
C ASN A 6 4.80 -2.45 34.37
N LEU A 7 5.89 -2.10 35.06
CA LEU A 7 5.84 -1.67 36.45
C LEU A 7 5.36 -0.22 36.51
N THR A 8 4.17 -0.06 37.08
CA THR A 8 3.59 1.17 37.61
C THR A 8 4.54 1.87 38.58
N LEU A 9 4.93 3.12 38.32
CA LEU A 9 5.55 3.98 39.33
C LEU A 9 4.53 5.02 39.80
N LEU A 10 3.90 4.75 40.95
CA LEU A 10 3.33 5.79 41.81
C LEU A 10 4.48 6.63 42.36
N ALA A 11 4.46 7.95 42.17
CA ALA A 11 5.23 8.88 42.98
C ALA A 11 4.26 9.71 43.83
N LEU A 12 4.33 9.45 45.13
CA LEU A 12 3.52 9.94 46.24
C LEU A 12 3.73 11.45 46.46
N ALA A 13 2.68 12.28 46.31
CA ALA A 13 2.71 13.66 46.79
C ALA A 13 2.32 13.67 48.27
N GLY A 14 3.31 13.78 49.17
CA GLY A 14 3.11 13.88 50.60
C GLY A 14 3.67 15.18 51.18
N LEU A 15 3.01 15.62 52.27
CA LEU A 15 3.46 16.57 53.31
C LEU A 15 3.18 18.06 53.03
N LEU A 16 2.65 18.91 53.93
CA LEU A 16 2.47 18.88 55.40
C LEU A 16 1.35 19.88 55.77
N LEU A 17 0.38 19.52 56.62
CA LEU A 17 -0.41 20.51 57.37
C LEU A 17 0.43 21.00 58.57
N ALA A 18 0.60 22.31 58.69
CA ALA A 18 0.95 22.94 59.96
C ALA A 18 0.19 24.27 60.07
N GLY A 19 -0.76 24.32 61.01
CA GLY A 19 -1.45 25.55 61.39
C GLY A 19 -0.64 26.34 62.43
N ALA A 20 -0.79 27.67 62.44
CA ALA A 20 -1.27 28.44 63.58
C ALA A 20 -1.10 29.97 63.40
N ALA A 21 -2.16 30.68 63.80
CA ALA A 21 -2.28 32.06 64.28
C ALA A 21 -2.35 33.25 63.27
N PRO A 22 -3.31 34.20 63.46
CA PRO A 22 -3.49 35.35 62.59
C PRO A 22 -2.67 36.56 63.08
N GLY A 23 -1.87 37.17 62.19
CA GLY A 23 -1.12 38.38 62.53
C GLY A 23 -0.34 39.00 61.37
N ARG A 24 -0.93 40.06 60.79
CA ARG A 24 -0.30 41.25 60.16
C ARG A 24 0.80 41.06 59.08
N PHE A 25 0.43 41.43 57.86
CA PHE A 25 1.25 42.06 56.79
C PHE A 25 2.67 41.53 56.53
N GLY A 26 2.80 40.76 55.44
CA GLY A 26 4.09 40.52 54.77
C GLY A 26 3.90 39.66 53.51
N ILE A 27 3.97 40.27 52.34
CA ILE A 27 3.89 39.60 51.03
C ILE A 27 5.12 38.68 50.90
N ARG A 28 4.93 37.36 51.03
CA ARG A 28 5.96 36.38 50.69
C ARG A 28 5.84 36.04 49.21
N LEU A 29 6.73 36.62 48.42
CA LEU A 29 6.92 36.35 47.00
C LEU A 29 7.45 34.91 46.83
N GLY A 30 6.55 33.93 46.73
CA GLY A 30 6.88 32.54 46.45
C GLY A 30 7.08 32.34 44.96
N LEU A 31 8.33 32.21 44.51
CA LEU A 31 8.66 31.84 43.13
C LEU A 31 8.23 30.38 42.90
N LEU A 32 7.13 30.16 42.17
CA LEU A 32 6.73 28.82 41.71
C LEU A 32 7.66 28.39 40.57
N LEU A 33 8.56 27.44 40.86
CA LEU A 33 9.35 26.75 39.84
C LEU A 33 8.47 25.66 39.21
N PHE A 34 7.94 25.89 38.00
CA PHE A 34 7.29 24.84 37.23
C PHE A 34 8.36 23.92 36.62
N ALA A 35 8.56 22.75 37.19
CA ALA A 35 9.34 21.70 36.57
C ALA A 35 8.53 21.09 35.41
N PHE A 36 8.86 21.47 34.17
CA PHE A 36 8.42 20.73 32.98
C PHE A 36 9.23 19.42 32.90
N VAL A 37 8.66 18.32 33.36
CA VAL A 37 9.18 16.99 33.04
C VAL A 37 8.68 16.66 31.64
N SER A 38 9.52 16.88 30.62
CA SER A 38 9.26 16.36 29.28
C SER A 38 9.45 14.85 29.30
N MET A 39 8.34 14.11 29.20
CA MET A 39 8.40 12.69 28.90
C MET A 39 8.79 12.56 27.42
N ALA A 40 10.09 12.48 27.15
CA ALA A 40 10.57 12.06 25.85
C ALA A 40 10.15 10.60 25.68
N ALA A 41 9.03 10.36 25.00
CA ALA A 41 8.69 9.04 24.50
C ALA A 41 9.80 8.66 23.53
N ALA A 42 10.66 7.71 23.92
CA ALA A 42 11.57 7.08 22.99
C ALA A 42 10.71 6.32 21.97
N ALA A 43 10.54 6.91 20.79
CA ALA A 43 9.97 6.20 19.67
C ALA A 43 10.91 5.03 19.38
N SER A 44 10.49 3.80 19.70
CA SER A 44 11.12 2.62 19.13
C SER A 44 10.92 2.71 17.63
N SER A 45 11.99 2.85 16.85
CA SER A 45 11.90 2.65 15.41
C SER A 45 11.47 1.21 15.21
N ALA A 46 10.21 0.97 14.83
CA ALA A 46 9.78 -0.34 14.39
C ALA A 46 10.61 -0.66 13.15
N ALA A 47 11.30 -1.79 13.13
CA ALA A 47 12.12 -2.15 11.98
C ALA A 47 11.24 -2.77 10.89
N ALA A 48 11.61 -2.53 9.63
CA ALA A 48 11.04 -3.24 8.49
C ALA A 48 11.00 -4.76 8.75
N ALA A 49 9.82 -5.34 8.64
CA ALA A 49 9.55 -6.75 8.84
C ALA A 49 9.45 -7.50 7.50
N THR A 50 9.53 -8.82 7.59
CA THR A 50 9.27 -9.72 6.46
C THR A 50 8.13 -10.66 6.82
N PHE A 51 7.06 -10.64 6.03
CA PHE A 51 5.92 -11.54 6.16
C PHE A 51 5.96 -12.59 5.05
N ILE A 52 5.75 -13.86 5.43
CA ILE A 52 5.81 -14.99 4.50
C ILE A 52 4.41 -15.54 4.26
N VAL A 53 3.97 -15.51 3.01
CA VAL A 53 2.77 -16.21 2.54
C VAL A 53 3.09 -17.70 2.43
N THR A 54 2.29 -18.55 3.08
CA THR A 54 2.54 -20.00 3.18
C THR A 54 1.43 -20.85 2.55
N ASN A 55 0.31 -20.24 2.15
CA ASN A 55 -0.76 -20.94 1.44
C ASN A 55 -1.46 -20.01 0.42
N ALA A 56 -2.27 -20.62 -0.45
CA ALA A 56 -3.01 -19.93 -1.50
C ALA A 56 -4.46 -19.56 -1.12
N ALA A 57 -4.81 -19.57 0.17
CA ALA A 57 -6.13 -19.13 0.61
C ALA A 57 -6.26 -17.60 0.50
N ASP A 58 -7.49 -17.11 0.30
CA ASP A 58 -7.79 -15.67 0.31
C ASP A 58 -7.74 -15.07 1.72
N VAL A 59 -8.05 -15.85 2.76
CA VAL A 59 -8.16 -15.39 4.14
C VAL A 59 -7.51 -16.36 5.12
N GLY A 60 -7.22 -15.84 6.31
CA GLY A 60 -6.69 -16.60 7.42
C GLY A 60 -5.16 -16.64 7.46
N PRO A 61 -4.59 -17.25 8.51
CA PRO A 61 -3.16 -17.29 8.72
C PRO A 61 -2.39 -17.86 7.51
N GLY A 62 -1.29 -17.20 7.15
CA GLY A 62 -0.44 -17.61 6.03
C GLY A 62 -0.96 -17.23 4.64
N SER A 63 -2.13 -16.60 4.52
CA SER A 63 -2.62 -16.04 3.26
C SER A 63 -1.90 -14.74 2.89
N LEU A 64 -1.93 -14.38 1.61
CA LEU A 64 -1.44 -13.08 1.14
C LEU A 64 -2.20 -11.92 1.80
N ARG A 65 -3.51 -12.06 1.98
CA ARG A 65 -4.33 -11.04 2.63
C ARG A 65 -3.89 -10.79 4.07
N GLN A 66 -3.63 -11.85 4.83
CA GLN A 66 -3.14 -11.69 6.20
C GLN A 66 -1.76 -11.03 6.21
N ALA A 67 -0.84 -11.43 5.33
CA ALA A 67 0.48 -10.79 5.25
C ALA A 67 0.40 -9.29 4.91
N ILE A 68 -0.55 -8.89 4.06
CA ILE A 68 -0.80 -7.47 3.76
C ILE A 68 -1.39 -6.73 4.97
N ILE A 69 -2.31 -7.35 5.71
CA ILE A 69 -2.88 -6.76 6.94
C ILE A 69 -1.78 -6.54 7.98
N ASP A 70 -0.89 -7.52 8.14
CA ASP A 70 0.22 -7.45 9.08
C ASP A 70 1.21 -6.35 8.67
N ALA A 71 1.57 -6.26 7.38
CA ALA A 71 2.42 -5.20 6.84
C ALA A 71 1.79 -3.80 6.97
N ASN A 72 0.50 -3.64 6.68
CA ASN A 72 -0.20 -2.37 6.87
C ASN A 72 -0.24 -1.91 8.34
N SER A 73 -0.04 -2.82 9.29
CA SER A 73 -0.09 -2.54 10.73
C SER A 73 1.29 -2.38 11.36
N ASN A 74 2.36 -2.56 10.57
CA ASN A 74 3.73 -2.43 11.02
C ASN A 74 4.36 -1.19 10.36
N PRO A 75 4.93 -0.26 11.14
CA PRO A 75 5.61 0.90 10.57
C PRO A 75 6.86 0.50 9.76
N ASP A 76 7.31 1.43 8.93
CA ASP A 76 8.41 1.29 7.96
C ASP A 76 8.06 0.41 6.75
N VAL A 77 8.99 0.34 5.79
CA VAL A 77 8.75 -0.35 4.51
C VAL A 77 8.96 -1.85 4.67
N ASP A 78 7.87 -2.60 4.72
CA ASP A 78 7.91 -4.05 4.88
C ASP A 78 8.12 -4.82 3.58
N THR A 79 8.47 -6.10 3.74
CA THR A 79 8.57 -7.05 2.63
C THR A 79 7.60 -8.21 2.81
N ILE A 80 6.88 -8.57 1.74
CA ILE A 80 6.06 -9.78 1.65
C ILE A 80 6.70 -10.72 0.63
N LEU A 81 7.03 -11.93 1.08
CA LEU A 81 7.55 -13.01 0.24
C LEU A 81 6.60 -14.20 0.26
N PHE A 82 6.78 -15.11 -0.70
CA PHE A 82 6.04 -16.36 -0.76
C PHE A 82 6.97 -17.51 -0.43
N HIS A 83 6.51 -18.43 0.42
CA HIS A 83 7.15 -19.71 0.60
C HIS A 83 7.15 -20.46 -0.75
N PRO A 84 8.24 -21.16 -1.14
CA PRO A 84 8.34 -21.79 -2.47
C PRO A 84 7.24 -22.81 -2.80
N SER A 85 6.54 -23.34 -1.79
CA SER A 85 5.42 -24.27 -1.99
C SER A 85 4.11 -23.58 -2.40
N VAL A 86 4.01 -22.26 -2.29
CA VAL A 86 2.79 -21.51 -2.64
C VAL A 86 2.73 -21.35 -4.15
N THR A 87 1.85 -22.13 -4.76
CA THR A 87 1.63 -22.17 -6.21
C THR A 87 0.13 -22.18 -6.51
N GLY A 88 -0.25 -22.06 -7.78
CA GLY A 88 -1.64 -22.14 -8.21
C GLY A 88 -2.34 -20.79 -8.19
N THR A 89 -3.57 -20.73 -7.67
CA THR A 89 -4.40 -19.51 -7.72
C THR A 89 -4.90 -19.11 -6.32
N ILE A 90 -4.64 -17.87 -5.94
CA ILE A 90 -5.34 -17.16 -4.86
C ILE A 90 -6.57 -16.50 -5.48
N THR A 91 -7.75 -17.07 -5.27
CA THR A 91 -9.01 -16.49 -5.76
C THR A 91 -9.61 -15.60 -4.68
N LEU A 92 -9.70 -14.30 -4.95
CA LEU A 92 -10.27 -13.34 -4.01
C LEU A 92 -11.80 -13.52 -3.94
N VAL A 93 -12.30 -13.78 -2.74
CA VAL A 93 -13.74 -13.90 -2.44
C VAL A 93 -14.20 -12.90 -1.38
N ASN A 94 -13.24 -12.26 -0.68
CA ASN A 94 -13.50 -11.23 0.34
C ASN A 94 -13.15 -9.82 -0.16
N GLY A 95 -13.27 -9.59 -1.47
CA GLY A 95 -12.97 -8.30 -2.09
C GLY A 95 -11.47 -8.08 -2.31
N GLN A 96 -11.09 -6.82 -2.50
CA GLN A 96 -9.75 -6.42 -2.94
C GLN A 96 -8.69 -6.56 -1.84
N LEU A 97 -7.43 -6.68 -2.23
CA LEU A 97 -6.29 -6.59 -1.33
C LEU A 97 -5.92 -5.12 -1.14
N ALA A 98 -6.24 -4.57 0.04
CA ALA A 98 -5.99 -3.18 0.38
C ALA A 98 -4.56 -3.00 0.93
N ILE A 99 -3.74 -2.21 0.23
CA ILE A 99 -2.39 -1.82 0.66
C ILE A 99 -2.45 -0.36 1.11
N THR A 100 -2.26 -0.14 2.41
CA THR A 100 -2.36 1.16 3.05
C THR A 100 -1.05 1.66 3.62
N ASP A 101 0.02 0.86 3.55
CA ASP A 101 1.39 1.29 3.83
C ASP A 101 2.38 0.88 2.73
N ALA A 102 3.58 1.46 2.75
CA ALA A 102 4.68 1.13 1.86
C ALA A 102 5.06 -0.35 2.01
N VAL A 103 5.15 -1.06 0.89
CA VAL A 103 5.47 -2.50 0.93
C VAL A 103 6.13 -2.96 -0.36
N THR A 104 7.06 -3.89 -0.23
CA THR A 104 7.59 -4.68 -1.35
C THR A 104 6.97 -6.07 -1.33
N ILE A 105 6.29 -6.47 -2.41
CA ILE A 105 5.72 -7.81 -2.58
C ILE A 105 6.44 -8.51 -3.72
N THR A 106 7.14 -9.60 -3.41
CA THR A 106 7.89 -10.40 -4.38
C THR A 106 7.26 -11.77 -4.52
N GLY A 107 6.56 -11.97 -5.63
CA GLY A 107 5.93 -13.23 -6.00
C GLY A 107 6.94 -14.31 -6.38
N PRO A 108 6.51 -15.59 -6.40
CA PRO A 108 7.35 -16.72 -6.82
C PRO A 108 7.56 -16.80 -8.35
N GLY A 109 7.06 -15.80 -9.10
CA GLY A 109 7.05 -15.76 -10.56
C GLY A 109 5.63 -15.82 -11.11
N ALA A 110 5.35 -15.03 -12.16
CA ALA A 110 4.01 -14.90 -12.74
C ALA A 110 3.44 -16.22 -13.29
N GLN A 111 4.31 -17.17 -13.66
CA GLN A 111 3.91 -18.51 -14.12
C GLN A 111 3.62 -19.49 -12.96
N SER A 112 4.00 -19.14 -11.72
CA SER A 112 3.89 -20.01 -10.54
C SER A 112 2.64 -19.72 -9.70
N LEU A 113 2.32 -18.43 -9.51
CA LEU A 113 1.21 -17.98 -8.69
C LEU A 113 0.35 -16.93 -9.39
N THR A 114 -0.95 -17.23 -9.47
CA THR A 114 -1.99 -16.32 -9.94
C THR A 114 -2.75 -15.73 -8.75
N ILE A 115 -3.05 -14.43 -8.79
CA ILE A 115 -3.98 -13.75 -7.89
C ILE A 115 -5.15 -13.28 -8.74
N SER A 116 -6.33 -13.84 -8.48
CA SER A 116 -7.53 -13.59 -9.29
C SER A 116 -8.55 -12.76 -8.53
N GLY A 117 -9.01 -11.67 -9.14
CA GLY A 117 -10.15 -10.88 -8.65
C GLY A 117 -11.51 -11.56 -8.85
N ASN A 118 -11.53 -12.78 -9.39
CA ASN A 118 -12.71 -13.61 -9.60
C ASN A 118 -13.83 -12.93 -10.41
N ASN A 119 -13.48 -11.99 -11.29
CA ASN A 119 -14.41 -11.13 -12.05
C ASN A 119 -15.39 -10.33 -11.16
N SER A 120 -15.13 -10.26 -9.86
CA SER A 120 -16.06 -9.68 -8.89
C SER A 120 -15.40 -8.62 -8.01
N SER A 121 -14.08 -8.54 -8.02
CA SER A 121 -13.32 -7.57 -7.23
C SER A 121 -12.12 -7.06 -8.00
N ARG A 122 -11.73 -5.82 -7.69
CA ARG A 122 -10.36 -5.36 -7.92
C ARG A 122 -9.38 -6.32 -7.26
N VAL A 123 -8.20 -6.52 -7.83
CA VAL A 123 -7.18 -7.35 -7.18
C VAL A 123 -6.45 -6.54 -6.11
N PHE A 124 -5.77 -5.46 -6.51
CA PHE A 124 -5.02 -4.59 -5.58
C PHE A 124 -5.57 -3.18 -5.55
N ASP A 125 -5.76 -2.69 -4.33
CA ASP A 125 -6.11 -1.30 -4.05
C ASP A 125 -5.02 -0.65 -3.22
N ILE A 126 -4.21 0.19 -3.85
CA ILE A 126 -3.04 0.82 -3.24
C ILE A 126 -3.40 2.26 -2.91
N ALA A 127 -3.54 2.52 -1.61
CA ALA A 127 -4.04 3.77 -1.05
C ALA A 127 -3.13 4.27 0.09
N THR A 128 -1.84 4.46 -0.24
CA THR A 128 -0.82 4.99 0.67
C THR A 128 -0.07 6.16 0.03
N THR A 129 0.73 6.88 0.81
CA THR A 129 1.72 7.85 0.33
C THR A 129 3.09 7.21 0.09
N GLY A 130 3.35 6.07 0.73
CA GLY A 130 4.60 5.33 0.61
C GLY A 130 4.73 4.56 -0.71
N ALA A 131 5.96 4.27 -1.13
CA ALA A 131 6.18 3.54 -2.37
C ALA A 131 5.77 2.06 -2.23
N VAL A 132 5.12 1.52 -3.26
CA VAL A 132 4.75 0.10 -3.34
C VAL A 132 5.45 -0.54 -4.54
N SER A 133 6.09 -1.68 -4.29
CA SER A 133 6.76 -2.46 -5.31
C SER A 133 6.11 -3.84 -5.42
N LEU A 134 5.66 -4.21 -6.61
CA LEU A 134 5.10 -5.54 -6.89
C LEU A 134 5.96 -6.21 -7.97
N SER A 135 6.42 -7.43 -7.72
CA SER A 135 7.22 -8.16 -8.69
C SER A 135 6.86 -9.64 -8.80
N GLY A 136 6.98 -10.22 -10.00
CA GLY A 136 6.81 -11.65 -10.22
C GLY A 136 5.40 -12.17 -9.89
N LEU A 137 4.36 -11.34 -10.07
CA LEU A 137 2.96 -11.70 -9.82
C LEU A 137 2.18 -11.82 -11.12
N ARG A 138 1.23 -12.76 -11.19
CA ARG A 138 0.19 -12.78 -12.21
C ARG A 138 -1.14 -12.35 -11.60
N ILE A 139 -1.69 -11.27 -12.11
CA ILE A 139 -2.86 -10.54 -11.60
C ILE A 139 -3.95 -10.63 -12.65
N VAL A 140 -5.03 -11.34 -12.36
CA VAL A 140 -6.02 -11.70 -13.39
C VAL A 140 -7.46 -11.42 -12.97
N ASN A 141 -8.32 -11.25 -13.98
CA ASN A 141 -9.78 -11.25 -13.80
C ASN A 141 -10.24 -10.25 -12.72
N GLY A 142 -9.57 -9.10 -12.63
CA GLY A 142 -9.96 -8.03 -11.73
C GLY A 142 -11.13 -7.23 -12.31
N PHE A 143 -12.11 -6.91 -11.47
CA PHE A 143 -13.27 -6.10 -11.85
C PHE A 143 -13.75 -5.21 -10.69
N SER A 144 -13.88 -3.91 -10.93
CA SER A 144 -14.24 -2.94 -9.89
C SER A 144 -15.54 -2.17 -10.16
N GLY A 145 -16.41 -2.67 -11.05
CA GLY A 145 -17.78 -2.16 -11.20
C GLY A 145 -17.92 -0.68 -11.58
N GLY A 146 -16.87 -0.03 -12.07
CA GLY A 146 -16.86 1.41 -12.40
C GLY A 146 -16.02 2.28 -11.45
N GLN A 147 -15.49 1.74 -10.36
CA GLN A 147 -14.59 2.44 -9.43
C GLN A 147 -13.15 2.61 -9.96
N ALA A 148 -12.99 2.59 -11.29
CA ALA A 148 -11.75 2.60 -12.07
C ALA A 148 -10.77 1.46 -11.68
N GLY A 149 -9.67 1.19 -12.39
CA GLY A 149 -8.63 0.20 -12.05
C GLY A 149 -9.15 -1.22 -11.79
N GLY A 150 -9.39 -2.01 -12.84
CA GLY A 150 -9.92 -3.38 -12.71
C GLY A 150 -8.95 -4.34 -12.01
N GLY A 151 -7.71 -4.45 -12.48
CA GLY A 151 -6.68 -5.24 -11.80
C GLY A 151 -6.09 -4.51 -10.60
N ILE A 152 -5.47 -3.37 -10.88
CA ILE A 152 -4.76 -2.54 -9.89
C ILE A 152 -5.27 -1.11 -9.96
N ARG A 153 -5.52 -0.50 -8.79
CA ARG A 153 -5.54 0.95 -8.64
C ARG A 153 -4.46 1.38 -7.68
N SER A 154 -3.67 2.37 -8.08
CA SER A 154 -2.69 3.01 -7.20
C SER A 154 -2.89 4.52 -7.16
N THR A 155 -2.83 5.07 -5.95
CA THR A 155 -2.58 6.50 -5.69
C THR A 155 -1.20 6.75 -5.11
N ALA A 156 -0.37 5.70 -5.02
CA ALA A 156 0.99 5.72 -4.50
C ALA A 156 2.03 5.52 -5.61
N PRO A 157 3.29 5.94 -5.40
CA PRO A 157 4.40 5.56 -6.26
C PRO A 157 4.43 4.05 -6.43
N LEU A 158 4.31 3.58 -7.67
CA LEU A 158 4.20 2.15 -7.96
C LEU A 158 5.34 1.70 -8.85
N THR A 159 5.99 0.63 -8.42
CA THR A 159 6.90 -0.16 -9.25
C THR A 159 6.27 -1.50 -9.57
N LEU A 160 6.15 -1.84 -10.85
CA LEU A 160 5.77 -3.16 -11.34
C LEU A 160 6.96 -3.76 -12.09
N THR A 161 7.39 -4.95 -11.69
CA THR A 161 8.52 -5.63 -12.34
C THR A 161 8.18 -7.09 -12.64
N ASN A 162 8.30 -7.51 -13.90
CA ASN A 162 8.08 -8.90 -14.31
C ASN A 162 6.71 -9.46 -13.87
N CYS A 163 5.68 -8.61 -13.94
CA CYS A 163 4.31 -8.98 -13.62
C CYS A 163 3.50 -9.23 -14.89
N GLU A 164 2.49 -10.10 -14.78
CA GLU A 164 1.47 -10.28 -15.80
C GLU A 164 0.14 -9.74 -15.28
N ILE A 165 -0.48 -8.81 -16.00
CA ILE A 165 -1.80 -8.26 -15.69
C ILE A 165 -2.72 -8.59 -16.85
N SER A 166 -3.70 -9.48 -16.63
CA SER A 166 -4.50 -9.99 -17.74
C SER A 166 -5.97 -10.23 -17.46
N GLY A 167 -6.80 -10.09 -18.48
CA GLY A 167 -8.25 -10.30 -18.39
C GLY A 167 -8.96 -9.39 -17.38
N CYS A 168 -8.35 -8.28 -16.97
CA CYS A 168 -8.96 -7.36 -16.03
C CYS A 168 -9.87 -6.36 -16.77
N HIS A 169 -11.04 -6.08 -16.20
CA HIS A 169 -12.06 -5.26 -16.83
C HIS A 169 -12.55 -4.13 -15.91
N ASN A 170 -12.89 -2.98 -16.49
CA ASN A 170 -13.55 -1.91 -15.77
C ASN A 170 -14.46 -1.06 -16.68
N ASN A 171 -15.67 -0.74 -16.26
CA ASN A 171 -16.60 0.06 -17.07
C ASN A 171 -16.26 1.57 -17.18
N ASN A 172 -15.12 2.00 -16.64
CA ASN A 172 -14.71 3.39 -16.53
C ASN A 172 -13.26 3.58 -17.02
N ILE A 173 -12.25 3.50 -16.16
CA ILE A 173 -10.87 3.85 -16.50
C ILE A 173 -9.89 2.80 -15.98
N GLY A 174 -8.92 2.38 -16.80
CA GLY A 174 -7.84 1.49 -16.39
C GLY A 174 -8.33 0.05 -16.19
N GLY A 175 -8.35 -0.75 -17.24
CA GLY A 175 -8.78 -2.15 -17.15
C GLY A 175 -7.78 -2.97 -16.34
N GLY A 176 -6.52 -2.99 -16.78
CA GLY A 176 -5.43 -3.64 -16.05
C GLY A 176 -4.94 -2.81 -14.86
N LEU A 177 -4.46 -1.59 -15.15
CA LEU A 177 -3.90 -0.68 -14.15
C LEU A 177 -4.49 0.71 -14.29
N ARG A 178 -4.84 1.32 -13.15
CA ARG A 178 -4.99 2.76 -13.01
C ARG A 178 -3.98 3.31 -12.02
N GLN A 179 -3.07 4.14 -12.51
CA GLN A 179 -2.11 4.88 -11.69
C GLN A 179 -2.53 6.35 -11.57
N LEU A 180 -2.54 6.88 -10.35
CA LEU A 180 -2.87 8.27 -10.02
C LEU A 180 -1.78 9.03 -9.26
N SER A 181 -0.68 8.39 -8.91
CA SER A 181 0.41 9.06 -8.20
C SER A 181 1.33 9.85 -9.15
N THR A 182 2.28 10.59 -8.58
CA THR A 182 3.32 11.32 -9.31
C THR A 182 4.36 10.43 -10.00
N ASN A 183 4.46 9.14 -9.65
CA ASN A 183 5.43 8.22 -10.25
C ASN A 183 4.84 6.84 -10.58
N ALA A 184 5.20 6.30 -11.74
CA ALA A 184 5.03 4.90 -12.10
C ALA A 184 6.29 4.36 -12.79
N THR A 185 6.81 3.23 -12.31
CA THR A 185 7.84 2.45 -13.03
C THR A 185 7.28 1.08 -13.37
N ILE A 186 7.22 0.73 -14.65
CA ILE A 186 6.66 -0.51 -15.14
C ILE A 186 7.71 -1.16 -16.04
N ASN A 187 8.30 -2.26 -15.60
CA ASN A 187 9.41 -2.89 -16.31
C ASN A 187 9.16 -4.38 -16.51
N GLY A 188 9.41 -4.91 -17.72
CA GLY A 188 9.31 -6.35 -17.98
C GLY A 188 7.89 -6.92 -17.81
N CYS A 189 6.86 -6.07 -17.84
CA CYS A 189 5.49 -6.48 -17.54
C CYS A 189 4.71 -6.81 -18.81
N THR A 190 3.74 -7.71 -18.69
CA THR A 190 2.78 -8.01 -19.75
C THR A 190 1.39 -7.57 -19.34
N PHE A 191 0.74 -6.75 -20.18
CA PHE A 191 -0.67 -6.41 -20.08
C PHE A 191 -1.41 -7.09 -21.24
N SER A 192 -2.28 -8.05 -20.94
CA SER A 192 -2.99 -8.81 -21.98
C SER A 192 -4.49 -8.93 -21.78
N GLY A 193 -5.28 -8.70 -22.83
CA GLY A 193 -6.73 -8.90 -22.77
C GLY A 193 -7.47 -8.02 -21.75
N ASN A 194 -6.85 -6.92 -21.30
CA ASN A 194 -7.50 -6.02 -20.37
C ASN A 194 -8.41 -5.04 -21.11
N SER A 195 -9.49 -4.61 -20.46
CA SER A 195 -10.48 -3.77 -21.12
C SER A 195 -11.08 -2.70 -20.22
N ALA A 196 -11.32 -1.52 -20.77
CA ALA A 196 -12.03 -0.45 -20.07
C ALA A 196 -12.79 0.49 -21.01
N ASN A 197 -13.42 1.53 -20.49
CA ASN A 197 -13.90 2.61 -21.35
C ASN A 197 -12.72 3.48 -21.82
N ILE A 198 -11.80 3.81 -20.91
CA ILE A 198 -10.56 4.56 -21.20
C ILE A 198 -9.35 3.84 -20.59
N GLY A 199 -8.27 3.63 -21.37
CA GLY A 199 -7.06 2.97 -20.87
C GLY A 199 -7.27 1.48 -20.59
N GLY A 200 -7.48 0.68 -21.63
CA GLY A 200 -7.81 -0.74 -21.50
C GLY A 200 -6.74 -1.53 -20.74
N GLY A 201 -5.49 -1.42 -21.16
CA GLY A 201 -4.35 -1.96 -20.43
C GLY A 201 -4.00 -1.10 -19.23
N VAL A 202 -3.52 0.11 -19.49
CA VAL A 202 -3.03 1.03 -18.48
C VAL A 202 -3.65 2.40 -18.66
N TYR A 203 -4.15 2.98 -17.58
CA TYR A 203 -4.43 4.39 -17.46
C TYR A 203 -3.46 5.05 -16.49
N LEU A 204 -2.72 6.03 -16.99
CA LEU A 204 -1.84 6.86 -16.22
C LEU A 204 -2.47 8.24 -16.07
N ALA A 205 -2.66 8.70 -14.83
CA ALA A 205 -2.93 10.09 -14.57
C ALA A 205 -2.05 10.66 -13.48
N GLY A 206 -1.54 11.86 -13.73
CA GLY A 206 -0.67 12.58 -12.84
C GLY A 206 -1.41 13.59 -12.00
N SER A 207 -1.01 13.74 -10.75
CA SER A 207 -1.30 14.92 -9.92
C SER A 207 -0.05 15.81 -9.81
N ALA A 208 -0.25 17.08 -9.45
CA ALA A 208 0.83 18.05 -9.26
C ALA A 208 1.87 17.60 -8.21
N PRO A 209 3.13 18.09 -8.30
CA PRO A 209 3.64 19.08 -9.27
C PRO A 209 4.15 18.47 -10.59
N LEU A 210 4.50 17.18 -10.61
CA LEU A 210 5.03 16.48 -11.79
C LEU A 210 4.55 15.04 -11.81
N PHE A 211 4.39 14.51 -13.02
CA PHE A 211 4.09 13.10 -13.23
C PHE A 211 5.14 12.45 -14.13
N MET A 212 5.80 11.41 -13.63
CA MET A 212 6.79 10.64 -14.38
C MET A 212 6.34 9.19 -14.48
N ALA A 213 6.22 8.70 -15.70
CA ALA A 213 6.00 7.27 -15.94
C ALA A 213 7.10 6.69 -16.82
N THR A 214 7.70 5.60 -16.38
CA THR A 214 8.69 4.87 -17.16
C THR A 214 8.14 3.48 -17.43
N ILE A 215 7.92 3.15 -18.70
CA ILE A 215 7.42 1.86 -19.15
C ILE A 215 8.48 1.23 -20.05
N THR A 216 9.13 0.17 -19.60
CA THR A 216 10.25 -0.43 -20.33
C THR A 216 10.08 -1.94 -20.48
N ASN A 217 10.49 -2.50 -21.61
CA ASN A 217 10.48 -3.94 -21.87
C ASN A 217 9.10 -4.57 -21.62
N CYS A 218 8.01 -3.85 -21.93
CA CYS A 218 6.66 -4.28 -21.61
C CYS A 218 5.92 -4.73 -22.87
N THR A 219 5.07 -5.75 -22.72
CA THR A 219 4.20 -6.25 -23.80
C THR A 219 2.75 -5.82 -23.55
N PHE A 220 2.12 -5.21 -24.55
CA PHE A 220 0.69 -4.87 -24.52
C PHE A 220 -0.02 -5.57 -25.66
N VAL A 221 -0.87 -6.56 -25.35
CA VAL A 221 -1.54 -7.39 -26.36
C VAL A 221 -3.04 -7.50 -26.10
N ASN A 222 -3.86 -7.34 -27.13
CA ASN A 222 -5.32 -7.50 -27.06
C ASN A 222 -6.02 -6.66 -25.97
N ASN A 223 -5.42 -5.52 -25.57
CA ASN A 223 -6.06 -4.61 -24.64
C ASN A 223 -7.02 -3.68 -25.41
N THR A 224 -8.23 -3.48 -24.90
CA THR A 224 -9.30 -2.77 -25.61
C THR A 224 -9.87 -1.63 -24.79
N ALA A 225 -10.25 -0.53 -25.46
CA ALA A 225 -10.95 0.58 -24.83
C ALA A 225 -12.14 0.98 -25.70
N SER A 226 -13.31 1.20 -25.11
CA SER A 226 -14.50 1.61 -25.88
C SER A 226 -14.42 3.06 -26.38
N THR A 227 -13.58 3.89 -25.75
CA THR A 227 -13.47 5.31 -26.10
C THR A 227 -12.04 5.69 -26.48
N ILE A 228 -11.04 5.51 -25.60
CA ILE A 228 -9.66 5.93 -25.93
C ILE A 228 -8.59 5.10 -25.20
N GLY A 229 -7.48 4.84 -25.90
CA GLY A 229 -6.28 4.21 -25.33
C GLY A 229 -6.49 2.74 -25.00
N GLY A 230 -6.59 1.88 -26.02
CA GLY A 230 -6.75 0.43 -25.84
C GLY A 230 -5.61 -0.16 -25.00
N ALA A 231 -4.36 0.07 -25.39
CA ALA A 231 -3.20 -0.36 -24.61
C ALA A 231 -2.91 0.58 -23.44
N ILE A 232 -2.59 1.84 -23.74
CA ILE A 232 -2.19 2.84 -22.74
C ILE A 232 -2.92 4.16 -23.01
N ARG A 233 -3.41 4.80 -21.95
CA ARG A 233 -3.84 6.19 -21.96
C ARG A 233 -3.11 6.95 -20.87
N GLN A 234 -2.42 8.02 -21.24
CA GLN A 234 -1.84 8.97 -20.28
C GLN A 234 -2.61 10.28 -20.31
N PHE A 235 -3.14 10.72 -19.17
CA PHE A 235 -3.82 11.98 -18.97
C PHE A 235 -3.15 12.78 -17.84
N SER A 236 -2.55 13.92 -18.15
CA SER A 236 -1.93 14.77 -17.13
C SER A 236 -2.45 16.20 -17.25
N THR A 237 -2.75 16.81 -16.11
CA THR A 237 -3.02 18.26 -16.00
C THR A 237 -1.76 19.04 -15.62
N VAL A 238 -0.63 18.35 -15.46
CA VAL A 238 0.69 18.88 -15.09
C VAL A 238 1.75 18.40 -16.08
N PRO A 239 2.94 19.02 -16.14
CA PRO A 239 4.02 18.51 -16.97
C PRO A 239 4.29 17.04 -16.67
N SER A 240 4.36 16.24 -17.74
CA SER A 240 4.52 14.79 -17.61
C SER A 240 5.46 14.24 -18.67
N THR A 241 6.33 13.33 -18.25
CA THR A 241 7.21 12.58 -19.14
C THR A 241 6.84 11.11 -19.05
N THR A 242 6.56 10.51 -20.20
CA THR A 242 6.41 9.06 -20.32
C THR A 242 7.42 8.52 -21.30
N GLN A 243 8.28 7.63 -20.82
CA GLN A 243 9.24 6.92 -21.68
C GLN A 243 8.73 5.50 -21.90
N ILE A 244 8.50 5.15 -23.16
CA ILE A 244 8.21 3.78 -23.59
C ILE A 244 9.43 3.27 -24.34
N ILE A 245 10.12 2.29 -23.77
CA ILE A 245 11.34 1.70 -24.35
C ILE A 245 11.08 0.21 -24.52
N ASN A 246 11.12 -0.27 -25.77
CA ASN A 246 11.00 -1.69 -26.11
C ASN A 246 12.36 -2.27 -26.46
#